data_AF-A0A6G3WVM8-F1
#
_entry.id   AF-A0A6G3WVM8-F1
#
_cell.length_a   1.000
_cell.length_b   1.000
_cell.length_c   1.000
_cell.angle_alpha   90.00
_cell.angle_beta   90.00
_cell.angle_gamma   90.00
#
_symmetry.space_group_name_H-M   'P 1'
#
loop_
_entity.id
_entity.type
_entity.pdbx_description
1 polymer ?
#
loop_
_entity_poly.entity_id
_entity_poly.type
_entity_poly.pdbx_seq_one_letter_code
_entity_poly.pdbx_strand_id
1 'polypeptide(L)'
;NAPDDTFGFGVVLSDETLGSIEHADPEVYRALGREFVRWDTIDIVHRGRTHTSGGHGFAALGRRRLLEILHERCAGLGVDLRFRTPAPPAAELAAHHDLVIAADGVHSATRAAHADSFGPRVTEHRNRYIWLAAD
;
A
#
# COMPACT_ATOMS: atom_id res chain seq x y z
N ASN A 1 -1.32 -2.78 14.84
CA ASN A 1 -0.44 -3.76 14.16
C ASN A 1 0.95 -3.68 14.76
N ALA A 2 1.59 -4.83 14.99
CA ALA A 2 3.03 -4.91 15.23
C ALA A 2 3.83 -4.49 13.98
N PRO A 3 5.13 -4.12 14.11
CA PRO A 3 5.95 -3.76 12.94
C PRO A 3 6.14 -4.91 11.94
N ASP A 4 6.04 -6.15 12.42
CA ASP A 4 6.11 -7.40 11.67
C ASP A 4 4.73 -7.99 11.31
N ASP A 5 3.64 -7.43 11.85
CA ASP A 5 2.27 -7.84 11.48
C ASP A 5 1.94 -7.32 10.08
N THR A 6 1.96 -8.21 9.10
CA THR A 6 1.45 -7.89 7.76
C THR A 6 0.42 -8.92 7.32
N PHE A 7 -0.75 -8.43 6.90
CA PHE A 7 -1.74 -9.22 6.17
C PHE A 7 -1.48 -9.05 4.66
N GLY A 8 -1.41 -10.16 3.93
CA GLY A 8 -1.18 -10.16 2.48
C GLY A 8 0.22 -10.63 2.08
N PHE A 9 0.39 -10.95 0.80
CA PHE A 9 1.55 -11.70 0.29
C PHE A 9 2.48 -10.81 -0.52
N GLY A 10 2.25 -10.68 -1.83
CA GLY A 10 3.00 -9.80 -2.72
C GLY A 10 2.12 -8.69 -3.29
N VAL A 11 2.72 -7.54 -3.56
CA VAL A 11 2.06 -6.44 -4.29
C VAL A 11 2.75 -6.24 -5.63
N VAL A 12 1.98 -5.77 -6.61
CA VAL A 12 2.47 -5.39 -7.94
C VAL A 12 2.37 -3.88 -8.07
N LEU A 13 3.44 -3.25 -8.55
CA LEU A 13 3.51 -1.82 -8.84
C LEU A 13 3.73 -1.64 -10.35
N SER A 14 3.06 -0.67 -10.94
CA SER A 14 3.31 -0.24 -12.32
C SER A 14 4.59 0.59 -12.41
N ASP A 15 5.19 0.66 -13.59
CA ASP A 15 6.31 1.57 -13.87
C ASP A 15 5.99 3.04 -13.52
N GLU A 16 4.75 3.48 -13.76
CA GLU A 16 4.29 4.82 -13.36
C GLU A 16 4.32 5.04 -11.85
N THR A 17 3.85 4.04 -11.07
CA THR A 17 3.88 4.09 -9.61
C THR A 17 5.32 4.12 -9.10
N LEU A 18 6.20 3.32 -9.73
CA LEU A 18 7.61 3.28 -9.39
C LEU A 18 8.32 4.61 -9.68
N GLY A 19 8.02 5.25 -10.81
CA GLY A 19 8.55 6.58 -11.13
C GLY A 19 8.09 7.64 -10.11
N SER A 20 6.85 7.56 -9.63
CA SER A 20 6.36 8.43 -8.56
C SER A 20 7.10 8.22 -7.23
N ILE A 21 7.40 6.95 -6.89
CA ILE A 21 8.19 6.62 -5.70
C ILE A 21 9.63 7.13 -5.84
N GLU A 22 10.25 6.95 -7.01
CA GLU A 22 11.61 7.45 -7.29
C GLU A 22 11.69 8.97 -7.15
N HIS A 23 10.70 9.69 -7.67
CA HIS A 23 10.63 11.13 -7.55
C HIS A 23 10.45 11.60 -6.10
N ALA A 24 9.62 10.90 -5.32
CA ALA A 24 9.36 11.26 -3.93
C ALA A 24 10.54 10.90 -3.00
N ASP A 25 11.14 9.73 -3.18
CA ASP A 25 12.27 9.26 -2.37
C ASP A 25 13.17 8.27 -3.15
N PRO A 26 14.28 8.75 -3.73
CA PRO A 26 15.23 7.91 -4.47
C PRO A 26 15.91 6.83 -3.61
N GLU A 27 15.95 6.99 -2.28
CA GLU A 27 16.54 5.99 -1.40
C GLU A 27 15.62 4.79 -1.20
N VAL A 28 14.33 5.06 -0.99
CA VAL A 28 13.29 4.03 -0.97
C VAL A 28 13.24 3.31 -2.31
N TYR A 29 13.22 4.05 -3.43
CA TYR A 29 13.19 3.44 -4.75
C TYR A 29 14.37 2.48 -4.98
N ARG A 30 15.60 2.90 -4.65
CA ARG A 30 16.79 2.02 -4.74
C ARG A 30 16.70 0.82 -3.81
N ALA A 31 16.11 0.96 -2.63
CA ALA A 31 15.92 -0.13 -1.68
C ALA A 31 14.92 -1.16 -2.21
N LEU A 32 13.76 -0.72 -2.67
CA LEU A 32 12.74 -1.58 -3.28
C LEU A 32 13.26 -2.23 -4.57
N GLY A 33 14.04 -1.50 -5.35
CA GLY A 33 14.67 -1.97 -6.59
C GLY A 33 15.50 -3.25 -6.43
N ARG A 34 16.09 -3.48 -5.26
CA ARG A 34 16.87 -4.69 -4.96
C ARG A 34 16.01 -5.93 -4.67
N GLU A 35 14.72 -5.72 -4.39
CA GLU A 35 13.77 -6.76 -3.99
C GLU A 35 12.79 -7.11 -5.13
N PHE A 36 12.78 -6.33 -6.22
CA PHE A 36 11.78 -6.48 -7.27
C PHE A 36 12.01 -7.70 -8.16
N VAL A 37 10.92 -8.40 -8.45
CA VAL A 37 10.76 -9.24 -9.65
C VAL A 37 10.06 -8.40 -10.71
N ARG A 38 10.60 -8.32 -11.92
CA ARG A 38 10.02 -7.53 -13.03
C ARG A 38 9.58 -8.40 -14.18
N TRP A 39 8.52 -7.98 -14.84
CA TRP A 39 8.01 -8.56 -16.07
C TRP A 39 7.17 -7.52 -16.82
N ASP A 40 6.89 -7.77 -18.09
CA ASP A 40 6.19 -6.84 -18.97
C ASP A 40 4.98 -7.45 -19.70
N THR A 41 4.67 -8.71 -19.40
CA THR A 41 3.65 -9.52 -20.09
C THR A 41 2.51 -9.93 -19.16
N ILE A 42 1.30 -9.99 -19.70
CA ILE A 42 0.10 -10.49 -19.04
C ILE A 42 -0.47 -11.61 -19.90
N ASP A 43 -0.62 -12.80 -19.32
CA ASP A 43 -1.35 -13.90 -19.94
C ASP A 43 -2.83 -13.86 -19.52
N ILE A 44 -3.70 -13.90 -20.53
CA ILE A 44 -5.14 -14.02 -20.35
C ILE A 44 -5.54 -15.42 -20.82
N VAL A 45 -5.89 -16.29 -19.87
CA VAL A 45 -6.34 -17.65 -20.16
C VAL A 45 -7.87 -17.69 -20.13
N HIS A 46 -8.49 -17.92 -21.28
CA HIS A 46 -9.94 -18.03 -21.40
C HIS A 46 -10.32 -19.21 -22.29
N ARG A 47 -11.12 -20.13 -21.75
CA ARG A 47 -11.59 -21.35 -22.45
C ARG A 47 -10.44 -22.15 -23.09
N GLY A 48 -9.34 -22.33 -22.37
CA GLY A 48 -8.16 -23.08 -22.83
C GLY A 48 -7.30 -22.37 -23.86
N ARG A 49 -7.59 -21.10 -24.20
CA ARG A 49 -6.76 -20.27 -25.07
C ARG A 49 -6.00 -19.23 -24.24
N THR A 50 -4.70 -19.14 -24.48
CA THR A 50 -3.85 -18.11 -23.89
C THR A 50 -3.63 -16.97 -24.88
N HIS A 51 -3.89 -15.76 -24.44
CA HIS A 51 -3.54 -14.53 -25.14
C HIS A 51 -2.54 -13.75 -24.30
N THR A 52 -1.35 -13.50 -24.85
CA THR A 52 -0.30 -12.74 -24.17
C THR A 52 -0.33 -11.29 -24.65
N SER A 53 -0.39 -10.35 -23.71
CA SER A 53 -0.27 -8.91 -23.96
C SER A 53 1.03 -8.41 -23.34
N GLY A 54 1.91 -7.80 -24.14
CA GLY A 54 3.19 -7.24 -23.69
C GLY A 54 3.17 -5.71 -23.60
N GLY A 55 4.27 -5.14 -23.11
CA GLY A 55 4.48 -3.70 -22.99
C GLY A 55 3.93 -3.09 -21.70
N HIS A 56 3.56 -3.92 -20.72
CA HIS A 56 3.02 -3.49 -19.43
C HIS A 56 4.09 -3.64 -18.34
N GLY A 57 4.96 -2.65 -18.15
CA GLY A 57 6.03 -2.76 -17.16
C GLY A 57 5.50 -2.87 -15.72
N PHE A 58 5.83 -3.98 -15.06
CA PHE A 58 5.48 -4.26 -13.67
C PHE A 58 6.70 -4.62 -12.83
N ALA A 59 6.58 -4.38 -11.53
CA ALA A 59 7.44 -4.97 -10.51
C ALA A 59 6.60 -5.53 -9.37
N ALA A 60 7.03 -6.64 -8.78
CA ALA A 60 6.48 -7.14 -7.53
C ALA A 60 7.54 -7.38 -6.47
N LEU A 61 7.07 -7.31 -5.23
CA LEU A 61 7.81 -7.64 -4.02
C LEU A 61 6.84 -8.09 -2.92
N GLY A 62 7.39 -8.73 -1.90
CA GLY A 62 6.63 -9.07 -0.70
C GLY A 62 6.15 -7.81 0.03
N ARG A 63 4.87 -7.77 0.41
CA ARG A 63 4.28 -6.64 1.15
C ARG A 63 4.99 -6.40 2.47
N ARG A 64 5.41 -7.47 3.15
CA ARG A 64 6.21 -7.37 4.38
C ARG A 64 7.51 -6.61 4.16
N ARG A 65 8.27 -6.98 3.13
CA ARG A 65 9.54 -6.33 2.81
C ARG A 65 9.36 -4.87 2.40
N LEU A 66 8.29 -4.56 1.65
CA LEU A 66 7.92 -3.17 1.34
C LEU A 66 7.74 -2.34 2.62
N LEU A 67 6.96 -2.84 3.59
CA LEU A 67 6.72 -2.12 4.84
C LEU A 67 7.98 -1.99 5.70
N GLU A 68 8.81 -3.04 5.79
CA GLU A 68 10.11 -2.98 6.47
C GLU A 68 10.98 -1.85 5.92
N ILE A 69 11.12 -1.76 4.59
CA ILE A 69 11.92 -0.70 3.94
C ILE A 69 11.36 0.69 4.24
N LEU A 70 10.02 0.85 4.22
CA LEU A 70 9.39 2.13 4.55
C LEU A 70 9.57 2.50 6.03
N HIS A 71 9.46 1.54 6.95
CA HIS A 71 9.70 1.76 8.37
C HIS A 71 11.16 2.14 8.64
N GLU A 72 12.11 1.41 8.05
CA GLU A 72 13.55 1.72 8.11
C GLU A 72 13.82 3.14 7.62
N ARG A 73 13.19 3.53 6.50
CA ARG A 73 13.33 4.89 5.97
C ARG A 73 12.79 5.95 6.92
N CYS A 74 11.58 5.76 7.43
CA CYS A 74 10.97 6.68 8.40
C CYS A 74 11.83 6.83 9.65
N ALA A 75 12.32 5.73 10.22
CA ALA A 75 13.20 5.76 11.39
C ALA A 75 14.52 6.47 11.10
N GLY A 76 15.13 6.23 9.92
CA GLY A 76 16.35 6.92 9.49
C GLY A 76 16.18 8.43 9.31
N LEU A 77 14.96 8.89 9.04
CA LEU A 77 14.60 10.32 8.97
C LEU A 77 14.14 10.91 10.31
N GLY A 78 14.14 10.11 11.39
CA GLY A 78 13.72 10.56 12.73
C GLY A 78 12.22 10.63 12.94
N VAL A 79 11.41 9.98 12.09
CA VAL A 79 9.95 9.89 12.27
C VAL A 79 9.64 8.96 13.45
N ASP A 80 8.82 9.43 14.40
CA ASP A 80 8.33 8.63 15.52
C ASP A 80 7.23 7.65 15.07
N LEU A 81 7.61 6.38 14.90
CA LEU A 81 6.69 5.30 14.53
C LEU A 81 6.14 4.59 15.77
N ARG A 82 4.83 4.71 16.00
CA ARG A 82 4.14 4.08 17.14
C ARG A 82 3.33 2.87 16.71
N PHE A 83 3.91 1.68 16.86
CA PHE A 83 3.23 0.41 16.58
C PHE A 83 2.28 0.01 17.70
N ARG A 84 1.32 -0.87 17.36
CA ARG A 84 0.27 -1.37 18.29
C ARG A 84 -0.49 -0.27 19.04
N THR A 85 -0.47 0.94 18.50
CA THR A 85 -1.11 2.12 19.08
C THR A 85 -2.22 2.55 18.13
N PRO A 86 -3.49 2.26 18.42
CA PRO A 86 -4.60 2.87 17.68
C PRO A 86 -4.47 4.40 17.73
N ALA A 87 -4.63 5.06 16.58
CA ALA A 87 -4.59 6.51 16.54
C ALA A 87 -5.79 7.11 17.31
N PRO A 88 -5.60 8.19 18.07
CA PRO A 88 -6.70 8.98 18.60
C PRO A 88 -7.59 9.54 17.49
N PRO A 89 -8.82 9.99 17.80
CA PRO A 89 -9.66 10.69 16.82
C PRO A 89 -8.92 11.86 16.18
N ALA A 90 -9.08 12.05 14.88
CA ALA A 90 -8.36 13.09 14.13
C ALA A 90 -8.59 14.50 14.70
N ALA A 91 -9.79 14.78 15.24
CA ALA A 91 -10.11 16.06 15.88
C ALA A 91 -9.28 16.33 17.14
N GLU A 92 -8.93 15.30 17.92
CA GLU A 92 -8.07 15.42 19.09
C GLU A 92 -6.62 15.72 18.66
N LEU A 93 -6.13 15.00 17.65
CA LEU A 93 -4.81 15.24 17.09
C LEU A 93 -4.69 16.65 16.51
N ALA A 94 -5.73 17.14 15.83
CA ALA A 94 -5.77 18.47 15.23
C ALA A 94 -5.74 19.61 16.25
N ALA A 95 -6.04 19.35 17.53
CA ALA A 95 -5.90 20.36 18.58
C ALA A 95 -4.44 20.67 18.93
N HIS A 96 -3.51 19.78 18.55
CA HIS A 96 -2.10 19.84 18.94
C HIS A 96 -1.13 19.74 17.76
N HIS A 97 -1.63 19.60 16.53
CA HIS A 97 -0.82 19.47 15.32
C HIS A 97 -1.37 20.38 14.22
N ASP A 98 -0.48 20.98 13.43
CA ASP A 98 -0.85 21.87 12.33
C ASP A 98 -1.52 21.14 11.17
N LEU A 99 -1.20 19.85 11.00
CA LEU A 99 -1.75 18.99 9.95
C LEU A 99 -1.90 17.55 10.45
N VAL A 100 -3.06 16.95 10.15
CA VAL A 100 -3.32 15.53 10.40
C VAL A 100 -3.64 14.86 9.06
N ILE A 101 -2.84 13.85 8.69
CA ILE A 101 -3.08 13.02 7.50
C ILE A 101 -3.64 11.67 7.96
N ALA A 102 -4.90 11.40 7.62
CA ALA A 102 -5.55 10.13 7.91
C ALA A 102 -5.33 9.14 6.75
N ALA A 103 -4.40 8.20 6.95
CA ALA A 103 -4.11 7.09 6.03
C ALA A 103 -4.57 5.73 6.62
N ASP A 104 -5.73 5.72 7.28
CA ASP A 104 -6.27 4.62 8.10
C ASP A 104 -7.12 3.58 7.31
N GLY A 105 -7.00 3.59 5.98
CA GLY A 105 -7.42 2.50 5.11
C GLY A 105 -8.93 2.29 4.93
N VAL A 106 -9.31 1.09 4.48
CA VAL A 106 -10.71 0.78 4.09
C VAL A 106 -11.68 0.87 5.27
N HIS A 107 -11.23 0.60 6.50
CA HIS A 107 -12.02 0.73 7.73
C HIS A 107 -11.76 2.03 8.49
N SER A 108 -11.36 3.09 7.79
CA SER A 108 -11.09 4.42 8.34
C SER A 108 -12.18 4.92 9.29
N ALA A 109 -11.82 5.08 10.56
CA ALA A 109 -12.66 5.72 11.57
C ALA A 109 -12.76 7.23 11.32
N THR A 110 -11.69 7.83 10.79
CA THR A 110 -11.66 9.25 10.45
C THR A 110 -12.67 9.59 9.36
N ARG A 111 -12.72 8.78 8.30
CA ARG A 111 -13.69 8.94 7.21
C ARG A 111 -15.12 8.82 7.70
N ALA A 112 -15.39 7.91 8.63
CA ALA A 112 -16.72 7.73 9.22
C ALA A 112 -17.11 8.93 10.10
N ALA A 113 -16.20 9.44 10.93
CA ALA A 113 -16.44 10.58 11.81
C ALA A 113 -16.71 11.90 11.05
N HIS A 114 -16.18 12.02 9.83
CA HIS A 114 -16.32 13.20 8.97
C HIS A 114 -17.16 12.93 7.71
N ALA A 115 -18.10 11.99 7.79
CA ALA A 115 -18.89 11.58 6.63
C ALA A 115 -19.69 12.72 5.99
N ASP A 116 -20.20 13.66 6.78
CA ASP A 116 -20.95 14.82 6.27
C ASP A 116 -20.08 15.76 5.42
N SER A 117 -18.78 15.87 5.75
CA SER A 117 -17.83 16.71 5.01
C SER A 117 -17.23 15.98 3.81
N PHE A 118 -16.91 14.70 3.95
CA PHE A 118 -16.24 13.92 2.90
C PHE A 118 -17.20 13.22 1.93
N GLY A 119 -18.47 13.07 2.29
CA GLY A 119 -19.49 12.39 1.49
C GLY A 119 -19.07 11.00 0.99
N PRO A 120 -18.53 10.10 1.84
CA PRO A 120 -17.97 8.85 1.36
C PRO A 120 -19.07 7.92 0.84
N ARG A 121 -18.82 7.30 -0.33
CA ARG A 121 -19.67 6.24 -0.87
C ARG A 121 -18.98 4.89 -0.76
N VAL A 122 -19.58 3.98 0.01
CA VAL A 122 -19.13 2.59 0.11
C VAL A 122 -20.09 1.71 -0.68
N THR A 123 -19.55 0.85 -1.55
CA THR A 123 -20.33 -0.12 -2.31
C THR A 123 -19.76 -1.50 -2.06
N GLU A 124 -20.59 -2.41 -1.57
CA GLU A 124 -20.22 -3.81 -1.42
C GLU A 124 -20.59 -4.57 -2.71
N HIS A 125 -19.68 -5.42 -3.18
CA HIS A 125 -19.90 -6.28 -4.32
C HIS A 125 -20.26 -7.70 -3.89
N ARG A 126 -20.99 -8.41 -4.75
CA ARG A 126 -21.50 -9.77 -4.46
C ARG A 126 -20.44 -10.86 -4.61
N ASN A 127 -19.36 -10.57 -5.34
CA ASN A 127 -18.31 -11.54 -5.60
C ASN A 127 -17.45 -11.70 -4.35
N ARG A 128 -17.21 -12.95 -3.96
CA ARG A 128 -16.26 -13.28 -2.91
C ARG A 128 -14.85 -13.21 -3.48
N TYR A 129 -13.93 -12.69 -2.68
CA TYR A 129 -12.52 -12.62 -2.99
C TYR A 129 -11.73 -13.21 -1.83
N ILE A 130 -10.64 -13.89 -2.15
CA ILE A 130 -9.64 -14.34 -1.18
C ILE A 130 -8.27 -14.02 -1.76
N TRP A 131 -7.35 -13.55 -0.91
CA TRP A 131 -5.96 -13.35 -1.27
C TRP A 131 -5.20 -14.62 -0.85
N LEU A 132 -4.51 -15.25 -1.79
CA LEU A 132 -3.74 -16.48 -1.58
C LEU A 132 -2.29 -16.29 -2.04
N ALA A 133 -1.39 -17.11 -1.51
CA ALA A 133 -0.07 -17.34 -2.08
C ALA A 133 0.35 -18.79 -1.90
N ALA A 134 1.40 -19.16 -2.61
CA ALA A 134 2.13 -20.40 -2.45
C ALA A 134 3.49 -20.12 -1.81
N ASP A 135 4.05 -21.15 -1.18
CA ASP A 135 5.38 -21.22 -0.59
C ASP A 135 6.50 -21.38 -1.64
#